data_AF-A0A9J7LBM7-F1
#
_entry.id   AF-A0A9J7LBM7-F1
#
_cell.length_a   1.000
_cell.length_b   1.000
_cell.length_c   1.000
_cell.angle_alpha   90.00
_cell.angle_beta   90.00
_cell.angle_gamma   90.00
#
_symmetry.space_group_name_H-M   'P 1'
#
loop_
_entity.id
_entity.type
_entity.pdbx_description
1 polymer ?
#
loop_
_entity_poly.entity_id
_entity_poly.type
_entity_poly.pdbx_seq_one_letter_code
_entity_poly.pdbx_strand_id
1 'polypeptide(L)'
;MGMSDVIVLNGHRAIKEALVDKREIFADRPDNFIVDGMSGWGQGIATTKWSQSYRERRRFATTALKTLGMKAGSDSVEKSVLEEVHGLEDRILQSKGQPIHLSGDLGIATANVIASMVFGRRFEYDDSYFRGLTDALLLAYIKIAESQAINVFPALRFVPIGEDVGLK
;
A
#
# COMPACT_ATOMS: atom_id res chain seq x y z
N MET A 1 16.83 -14.17 -10.23
CA MET A 1 17.37 -13.62 -8.97
C MET A 1 17.40 -14.74 -7.95
N GLY A 2 18.57 -15.05 -7.40
CA GLY A 2 18.80 -16.25 -6.59
C GLY A 2 18.52 -17.53 -7.36
N MET A 3 17.61 -18.37 -6.87
CA MET A 3 17.27 -19.67 -7.45
C MET A 3 16.18 -19.63 -8.54
N SER A 4 15.67 -18.45 -8.89
CA SER A 4 14.60 -18.30 -9.88
C SER A 4 15.05 -17.53 -11.11
N ASP A 5 14.61 -17.96 -12.29
CA ASP A 5 14.77 -17.20 -13.53
C ASP A 5 13.92 -15.93 -13.50
N VAL A 6 14.51 -14.81 -13.90
CA VAL A 6 13.84 -13.50 -13.91
C VAL A 6 14.05 -12.84 -15.26
N ILE A 7 12.95 -12.42 -15.87
CA ILE A 7 12.94 -11.66 -17.11
C ILE A 7 12.66 -10.20 -16.77
N VAL A 8 13.58 -9.30 -17.14
CA VAL A 8 13.41 -7.85 -16.96
C VAL A 8 12.93 -7.23 -18.26
N LEU A 9 11.68 -6.76 -18.26
CA LEU A 9 11.10 -6.06 -19.41
C LEU A 9 11.56 -4.60 -19.42
N ASN A 10 12.26 -4.22 -20.49
CA ASN A 10 12.77 -2.86 -20.69
C ASN A 10 12.18 -2.27 -21.96
N GLY A 11 11.81 -0.99 -21.90
CA GLY A 11 11.28 -0.23 -23.02
C GLY A 11 9.77 -0.35 -23.23
N HIS A 12 9.17 0.72 -23.76
CA HIS A 12 7.71 0.84 -23.89
C HIS A 12 7.08 -0.32 -24.69
N ARG A 13 7.70 -0.74 -25.80
CA ARG A 13 7.16 -1.80 -26.66
C ARG A 13 7.02 -3.13 -25.89
N ALA A 14 8.07 -3.54 -25.18
CA ALA A 14 8.07 -4.79 -24.42
C ALA A 14 7.07 -4.73 -23.26
N ILE A 15 7.00 -3.61 -22.54
CA ILE A 15 6.07 -3.41 -21.43
C ILE A 15 4.61 -3.44 -21.92
N LYS A 16 4.30 -2.73 -23.02
CA LYS A 16 2.96 -2.73 -23.62
C LYS A 16 2.56 -4.13 -24.09
N GLU A 17 3.44 -4.82 -24.80
CA GLU A 17 3.17 -6.17 -25.29
C GLU A 17 2.84 -7.12 -24.14
N ALA A 18 3.64 -7.12 -23.06
CA ALA A 18 3.42 -8.01 -21.92
C ALA A 18 2.20 -7.63 -21.08
N LEU A 19 2.09 -6.35 -20.68
CA LEU A 19 1.11 -5.91 -19.66
C LEU A 19 -0.25 -5.49 -20.25
N VAL A 20 -0.34 -5.24 -21.56
CA VAL A 20 -1.58 -4.82 -22.23
C VAL A 20 -2.05 -5.85 -23.24
N ASP A 21 -1.21 -6.14 -24.24
CA ASP A 21 -1.60 -7.00 -25.37
C ASP A 21 -1.69 -8.47 -24.96
N LYS A 22 -0.77 -8.93 -24.10
CA LYS A 22 -0.70 -10.30 -23.56
C LYS A 22 -1.03 -10.37 -22.06
N ARG A 23 -1.83 -9.41 -21.55
CA ARG A 23 -2.10 -9.25 -20.12
C ARG A 23 -2.53 -10.52 -19.40
N GLU A 24 -3.34 -11.39 -20.01
CA GLU A 24 -3.85 -12.61 -19.37
C GLU A 24 -2.73 -13.62 -19.09
N ILE A 25 -1.65 -13.61 -19.89
CA ILE A 25 -0.48 -14.48 -19.73
C ILE A 25 0.43 -13.95 -18.61
N PHE A 26 0.56 -12.63 -18.48
CA PHE A 26 1.44 -11.97 -17.51
C PHE A 26 0.70 -11.48 -16.25
N ALA A 27 -0.59 -11.80 -16.08
CA ALA A 27 -1.39 -11.27 -14.99
C ALA A 27 -1.14 -11.94 -13.64
N ASP A 28 -0.48 -13.10 -13.61
CA ASP A 28 -0.25 -13.88 -12.40
C ASP A 28 0.77 -13.23 -11.44
N ARG A 29 0.90 -13.78 -10.23
CA ARG A 29 1.84 -13.34 -9.21
C ARG A 29 2.77 -14.49 -8.80
N PRO A 30 4.09 -14.25 -8.66
CA PRO A 30 4.99 -15.25 -8.12
C PRO A 30 4.68 -15.51 -6.65
N ASP A 31 4.96 -16.72 -6.18
CA ASP A 31 4.89 -17.06 -4.76
C ASP A 31 5.86 -16.19 -3.96
N ASN A 32 5.36 -15.53 -2.92
CA ASN A 32 6.16 -14.64 -2.08
C ASN A 32 5.76 -14.85 -0.62
N PHE A 33 6.54 -15.66 0.09
CA PHE A 33 6.22 -16.11 1.44
C PHE A 33 5.90 -14.97 2.41
N ILE A 34 6.66 -13.88 2.37
CA ILE A 34 6.46 -12.74 3.28
C ILE A 34 5.18 -11.99 2.95
N VAL A 35 4.99 -11.70 1.66
CA VAL A 35 3.82 -10.94 1.18
C VAL A 35 2.54 -11.77 1.32
N ASP A 36 2.60 -13.07 1.07
CA ASP A 36 1.48 -13.99 1.25
C ASP A 36 1.11 -14.09 2.73
N GLY A 37 2.08 -14.24 3.63
CA GLY A 37 1.83 -14.24 5.07
C GLY A 37 1.14 -12.97 5.56
N MET A 38 1.59 -11.80 5.11
CA MET A 38 0.96 -10.52 5.47
C MET A 38 -0.43 -10.34 4.85
N SER A 39 -0.63 -10.77 3.60
CA SER A 39 -1.89 -10.57 2.86
C SER A 39 -2.95 -11.66 3.09
N GLY A 40 -2.73 -12.53 4.09
CA GLY A 40 -3.65 -13.58 4.46
C GLY A 40 -3.68 -14.76 3.49
N TRP A 41 -2.59 -15.02 2.78
CA TRP A 41 -2.41 -16.16 1.86
C TRP A 41 -3.41 -16.15 0.70
N GLY A 42 -3.37 -15.10 -0.12
CA GLY A 42 -4.22 -14.98 -1.31
C GLY A 42 -5.63 -14.45 -1.05
N GLN A 43 -5.87 -13.84 0.12
CA GLN A 43 -7.14 -13.17 0.42
C GLN A 43 -7.19 -11.73 -0.09
N GLY A 44 -6.04 -11.15 -0.49
CA GLY A 44 -5.94 -9.82 -1.07
C GLY A 44 -6.32 -9.73 -2.55
N ILE A 45 -5.95 -8.60 -3.16
CA ILE A 45 -6.08 -8.34 -4.61
C ILE A 45 -4.69 -8.15 -5.25
N ALA A 46 -3.82 -7.29 -4.69
CA ALA A 46 -2.56 -6.91 -5.33
C ALA A 46 -1.56 -8.07 -5.50
N THR A 47 -1.59 -9.01 -4.57
CA THR A 47 -0.59 -10.07 -4.37
C THR A 47 -1.13 -11.47 -4.68
N THR A 48 -2.43 -11.58 -4.96
CA THR A 48 -3.11 -12.85 -5.17
C THR A 48 -2.85 -13.38 -6.59
N LYS A 49 -2.66 -14.70 -6.69
CA LYS A 49 -2.53 -15.40 -7.97
C LYS A 49 -3.75 -15.24 -8.86
N TRP A 50 -3.51 -15.32 -10.16
CA TRP A 50 -4.55 -15.26 -11.16
C TRP A 50 -5.54 -16.42 -10.99
N SER A 51 -6.80 -16.08 -10.73
CA SER A 51 -7.88 -17.02 -10.48
C SER A 51 -9.23 -16.35 -10.77
N GLN A 52 -10.29 -17.15 -10.86
CA GLN A 52 -11.65 -16.61 -10.98
C GLN A 52 -12.00 -15.71 -9.78
N SER A 53 -11.68 -16.14 -8.56
CA SER A 53 -11.92 -15.37 -7.34
C SER A 53 -11.18 -14.03 -7.33
N TYR A 54 -9.94 -13.98 -7.82
CA TYR A 54 -9.21 -12.72 -8.01
C TYR A 54 -9.96 -11.78 -8.96
N ARG A 55 -10.44 -12.27 -10.11
CA ARG A 55 -11.16 -11.45 -11.10
C ARG A 55 -12.45 -10.87 -10.52
N GLU A 56 -13.19 -11.67 -9.76
CA GLU A 56 -14.42 -11.25 -9.08
C GLU A 56 -14.14 -10.18 -8.03
N ARG A 57 -13.17 -10.39 -7.14
CA ARG A 57 -12.75 -9.40 -6.12
C ARG A 57 -12.26 -8.10 -6.76
N ARG A 58 -11.40 -8.18 -7.79
CA ARG A 58 -10.91 -7.00 -8.51
C ARG A 58 -12.04 -6.23 -9.17
N ARG A 59 -12.99 -6.93 -9.82
CA ARG A 59 -14.15 -6.29 -10.46
C ARG A 59 -15.02 -5.60 -9.41
N PHE A 60 -15.30 -6.26 -8.30
CA PHE A 60 -16.05 -5.69 -7.19
C PHE A 60 -15.36 -4.45 -6.63
N ALA A 61 -14.09 -4.55 -6.22
CA ALA A 61 -13.35 -3.44 -5.63
C ALA A 61 -13.22 -2.24 -6.58
N THR A 62 -12.91 -2.48 -7.86
CA THR A 62 -12.83 -1.40 -8.87
C THR A 62 -14.19 -0.73 -9.07
N THR A 63 -15.28 -1.50 -9.06
CA THR A 63 -16.63 -0.96 -9.21
C THR A 63 -17.03 -0.15 -7.98
N ALA A 64 -16.75 -0.66 -6.78
CA ALA A 64 -16.98 0.03 -5.52
C ALA A 64 -16.20 1.35 -5.47
N LEU A 65 -14.88 1.32 -5.70
CA LEU A 65 -14.04 2.53 -5.70
C LEU A 65 -14.49 3.56 -6.74
N LYS A 66 -14.88 3.13 -7.94
CA LYS A 66 -15.45 4.03 -8.96
C LYS A 66 -16.76 4.65 -8.50
N THR A 67 -17.62 3.87 -7.86
CA THR A 67 -18.94 4.32 -7.41
C THR A 67 -18.84 5.25 -6.20
N LEU A 68 -17.96 4.94 -5.25
CA LEU A 68 -17.68 5.78 -4.07
C LEU A 68 -16.88 7.03 -4.44
N GLY A 69 -15.95 6.91 -5.39
CA GLY A 69 -15.05 8.00 -5.79
C GLY A 69 -15.59 8.97 -6.82
N MET A 70 -16.49 8.53 -7.72
CA MET A 70 -16.99 9.35 -8.85
C MET A 70 -18.46 9.73 -8.75
N LYS A 71 -19.16 9.42 -7.65
CA LYS A 71 -20.52 9.94 -7.45
C LYS A 71 -20.44 11.45 -7.18
N ALA A 72 -21.05 12.25 -8.06
CA ALA A 72 -21.27 13.67 -7.83
C ALA A 72 -22.26 13.83 -6.66
N GLY A 73 -21.84 14.51 -5.59
CA GLY A 73 -22.66 14.73 -4.38
C GLY A 73 -21.84 15.13 -3.15
N SER A 74 -22.53 15.33 -2.02
CA SER A 74 -21.97 15.79 -0.73
C SER A 74 -20.97 14.85 -0.07
N ASP A 75 -20.87 13.61 -0.55
CA ASP A 75 -20.02 12.52 -0.03
C ASP A 75 -18.87 12.18 -1.00
N SER A 76 -18.42 13.16 -1.81
CA SER A 76 -17.35 12.95 -2.79
C SER A 76 -15.97 12.86 -2.13
N VAL A 77 -15.06 12.11 -2.78
CA VAL A 77 -13.64 12.06 -2.40
C VAL A 77 -13.00 13.44 -2.38
N GLU A 78 -13.43 14.33 -3.28
CA GLU A 78 -12.97 15.71 -3.34
C GLU A 78 -13.19 16.45 -2.02
N LYS A 79 -14.36 16.29 -1.38
CA LYS A 79 -14.63 16.91 -0.09
C LYS A 79 -13.70 16.40 1.00
N SER A 80 -13.49 15.08 1.07
CA SER A 80 -12.54 14.49 2.03
C SER A 80 -11.11 14.98 1.77
N VAL A 81 -10.71 15.13 0.51
CA VAL A 81 -9.38 15.68 0.16
C VAL A 81 -9.28 17.14 0.59
N LEU A 82 -10.28 17.98 0.32
CA LEU A 82 -10.29 19.39 0.72
C LEU A 82 -10.27 19.56 2.24
N GLU A 83 -11.00 18.74 2.99
CA GLU A 83 -10.97 18.73 4.45
C GLU A 83 -9.56 18.44 4.99
N GLU A 84 -8.85 17.46 4.41
CA GLU A 84 -7.49 17.14 4.81
C GLU A 84 -6.47 18.20 4.36
N VAL A 85 -6.69 18.87 3.22
CA VAL A 85 -5.86 20.01 2.79
C VAL A 85 -5.97 21.16 3.78
N HIS A 86 -7.17 21.53 4.22
CA HIS A 86 -7.33 22.57 5.25
C HIS A 86 -6.70 22.16 6.59
N GLY A 87 -6.83 20.88 6.98
CA GLY A 87 -6.17 20.36 8.18
C GLY A 87 -4.64 20.48 8.12
N LEU A 88 -4.04 20.22 6.96
CA LEU A 88 -2.61 20.42 6.73
C LEU A 88 -2.23 21.91 6.71
N GLU A 89 -3.06 22.78 6.14
CA GLU A 89 -2.85 24.22 6.14
C GLU A 89 -2.80 24.76 7.58
N ASP A 90 -3.74 24.35 8.44
CA ASP A 90 -3.76 24.73 9.84
C ASP A 90 -2.49 24.30 10.58
N ARG A 91 -2.00 23.06 10.34
CA ARG A 91 -0.73 22.57 10.88
C ARG A 91 0.46 23.42 10.43
N ILE A 92 0.49 23.80 9.15
CA ILE A 92 1.54 24.67 8.60
C ILE A 92 1.48 26.06 9.23
N LEU A 93 0.30 26.66 9.36
CA LEU A 93 0.14 27.99 9.95
C LEU A 93 0.53 27.99 11.44
N GLN A 94 0.25 26.92 12.17
CA GLN A 94 0.66 26.74 13.58
C GLN A 94 2.18 26.72 13.77
N SER A 95 2.96 26.40 12.74
CA SER A 95 4.42 26.45 12.80
C SER A 95 5.00 27.86 12.96
N LYS A 96 4.19 28.90 12.68
CA LYS A 96 4.60 30.32 12.74
C LYS A 96 5.90 30.61 11.98
N GLY A 97 6.06 29.95 10.82
CA GLY A 97 7.23 30.11 9.94
C GLY A 97 8.48 29.34 10.37
N GLN A 98 8.39 28.50 11.39
CA GLN A 98 9.46 27.57 11.75
C GLN A 98 9.48 26.37 10.80
N PRO A 99 10.66 25.77 10.54
CA PRO A 99 10.74 24.51 9.83
C PRO A 99 9.92 23.42 10.52
N ILE A 100 9.12 22.68 9.75
CA ILE A 100 8.32 21.55 10.24
C ILE A 100 8.49 20.31 9.36
N HIS A 101 8.34 19.14 9.98
CA HIS A 101 8.35 17.85 9.29
C HIS A 101 6.93 17.35 9.05
N LEU A 102 6.42 17.54 7.84
CA LEU A 102 5.05 17.17 7.47
C LEU A 102 4.86 15.71 7.06
N SER A 103 5.92 14.89 7.02
CA SER A 103 5.82 13.52 6.49
C SER A 103 4.79 12.66 7.23
N GLY A 104 4.70 12.79 8.55
CA GLY A 104 3.72 12.07 9.37
C GLY A 104 2.30 12.60 9.13
N ASP A 105 2.14 13.93 9.14
CA ASP A 105 0.84 14.57 8.90
C ASP A 105 0.29 14.27 7.51
N LEU A 106 1.14 14.20 6.47
CA LEU A 106 0.75 13.78 5.11
C LEU A 106 0.28 12.31 5.07
N GLY A 107 0.93 11.44 5.84
CA GLY A 107 0.54 10.05 6.00
C GLY A 107 -0.85 9.94 6.63
N ILE A 108 -1.10 10.69 7.71
CA ILE A 108 -2.40 10.77 8.39
C ILE A 108 -3.46 11.34 7.46
N ALA A 109 -3.18 12.44 6.76
CA ALA A 109 -4.08 13.06 5.79
C ALA A 109 -4.55 12.04 4.73
N THR A 110 -3.60 11.34 4.13
CA THR A 110 -3.88 10.33 3.10
C THR A 110 -4.69 9.16 3.69
N ALA A 111 -4.33 8.70 4.89
CA ALA A 111 -5.04 7.64 5.58
C ALA A 111 -6.47 8.05 5.95
N ASN A 112 -6.71 9.31 6.32
CA ASN A 112 -8.03 9.87 6.60
C ASN A 112 -8.91 9.94 5.36
N VAL A 113 -8.38 10.32 4.20
CA VAL A 113 -9.15 10.25 2.93
C VAL A 113 -9.60 8.82 2.66
N ILE A 114 -8.70 7.84 2.81
CA ILE A 114 -9.03 6.42 2.62
C ILE A 114 -10.03 5.93 3.68
N ALA A 115 -9.82 6.28 4.95
CA ALA A 115 -10.70 5.88 6.06
C ALA A 115 -12.11 6.48 5.92
N SER A 116 -12.20 7.73 5.46
CA SER A 116 -13.49 8.36 5.13
C SER A 116 -14.20 7.58 4.03
N MET A 117 -13.49 7.22 2.96
CA MET A 117 -14.07 6.45 1.84
C MET A 117 -14.52 5.03 2.24
N VAL A 118 -13.75 4.34 3.07
CA VAL A 118 -13.97 2.91 3.35
C VAL A 118 -14.82 2.70 4.60
N PHE A 119 -14.62 3.52 5.63
CA PHE A 119 -15.25 3.38 6.95
C PHE A 119 -16.25 4.49 7.26
N GLY A 120 -16.31 5.55 6.45
CA GLY A 120 -17.14 6.73 6.73
C GLY A 120 -16.67 7.51 7.96
N ARG A 121 -15.38 7.39 8.31
CA ARG A 121 -14.80 7.97 9.53
C ARG A 121 -13.47 8.66 9.26
N ARG A 122 -13.27 9.77 9.96
CA ARG A 122 -12.03 10.53 10.00
C ARG A 122 -11.45 10.47 11.42
N PHE A 123 -10.14 10.39 11.52
CA PHE A 123 -9.40 10.42 12.77
C PHE A 123 -8.72 11.77 12.96
N GLU A 124 -8.54 12.16 14.22
CA GLU A 124 -7.81 13.38 14.56
C GLU A 124 -6.31 13.20 14.28
N TYR A 125 -5.63 14.30 13.93
CA TYR A 125 -4.19 14.24 13.64
C TYR A 125 -3.34 13.89 14.85
N ASP A 126 -3.83 14.22 16.05
CA ASP A 126 -3.16 13.94 17.32
C ASP A 126 -3.67 12.64 17.97
N ASP A 127 -4.50 11.86 17.26
CA ASP A 127 -4.88 10.51 17.70
C ASP A 127 -3.65 9.60 17.70
N SER A 128 -3.15 9.37 18.92
CA SER A 128 -1.96 8.52 19.16
C SER A 128 -2.11 7.10 18.64
N TYR A 129 -3.33 6.54 18.65
CA TYR A 129 -3.58 5.18 18.16
C TYR A 129 -3.52 5.16 16.64
N PHE A 130 -4.21 6.10 15.98
CA PHE A 130 -4.22 6.17 14.52
C PHE A 130 -2.83 6.46 13.95
N ARG A 131 -2.08 7.36 14.60
CA ARG A 131 -0.70 7.65 14.25
C ARG A 131 0.23 6.45 14.46
N GLY A 132 0.07 5.74 15.59
CA GLY A 132 0.81 4.51 15.83
C GLY A 132 0.52 3.44 14.77
N LEU A 133 -0.73 3.36 14.30
CA LEU A 133 -1.12 2.44 13.23
C LEU A 133 -0.50 2.80 11.88
N THR A 134 -0.51 4.07 11.48
CA THR A 134 0.10 4.51 10.20
C THR A 134 1.62 4.32 10.23
N ASP A 135 2.27 4.62 11.35
CA ASP A 135 3.71 4.40 11.54
C ASP A 135 4.05 2.90 11.51
N ALA A 136 3.25 2.05 12.15
CA ALA A 136 3.43 0.59 12.11
C ALA A 136 3.28 0.02 10.70
N LEU A 137 2.32 0.52 9.91
CA LEU A 137 2.14 0.12 8.51
C LEU A 137 3.34 0.51 7.64
N LEU A 138 3.89 1.71 7.84
CA LEU A 138 5.09 2.17 7.14
C LEU A 138 6.31 1.30 7.51
N LEU A 139 6.51 1.03 8.81
CA LEU A 139 7.58 0.16 9.28
C LEU A 139 7.45 -1.25 8.74
N ALA A 140 6.24 -1.82 8.72
CA ALA A 140 5.99 -3.13 8.11
C ALA A 140 6.38 -3.14 6.63
N TYR A 141 6.04 -2.10 5.86
CA TYR A 141 6.42 -1.99 4.45
C TYR A 141 7.94 -1.96 4.25
N ILE A 142 8.66 -1.18 5.06
CA ILE A 142 10.13 -1.11 5.01
C ILE A 142 10.73 -2.49 5.34
N LYS A 143 10.24 -3.15 6.39
CA LYS A 143 10.73 -4.48 6.79
C LYS A 143 10.50 -5.54 5.71
N ILE A 144 9.39 -5.45 4.98
CA ILE A 144 9.13 -6.33 3.82
C ILE A 144 10.16 -6.08 2.72
N ALA A 145 10.49 -4.82 2.43
CA ALA A 145 11.51 -4.49 1.44
C ALA A 145 12.91 -5.01 1.86
N GLU A 146 13.27 -4.88 3.13
CA GLU A 146 14.54 -5.39 3.67
C GLU A 146 14.64 -6.93 3.66
N SER A 147 13.51 -7.62 3.78
CA SER A 147 13.44 -9.07 3.91
C SER A 147 13.31 -9.83 2.58
N GLN A 148 13.46 -9.16 1.43
CA GLN A 148 13.33 -9.80 0.11
C GLN A 148 14.35 -10.92 -0.13
N ALA A 149 15.50 -10.92 0.55
CA ALA A 149 16.47 -12.00 0.48
C ALA A 149 15.88 -13.37 0.87
N ILE A 150 14.93 -13.40 1.81
CA ILE A 150 14.23 -14.62 2.26
C ILE A 150 13.31 -15.18 1.17
N ASN A 151 12.78 -14.32 0.29
CA ASN A 151 11.99 -14.73 -0.86
C ASN A 151 12.88 -15.30 -1.97
N VAL A 152 14.06 -14.72 -2.16
CA VAL A 152 15.03 -15.14 -3.18
C VAL A 152 15.76 -16.43 -2.79
N PHE A 153 16.06 -16.60 -1.49
CA PHE A 153 16.71 -17.77 -0.91
C PHE A 153 15.87 -18.37 0.23
N PRO A 154 14.87 -19.22 -0.08
CA PRO A 154 14.03 -19.89 0.92
C PRO A 154 14.76 -20.58 2.08
N ALA A 155 16.01 -21.04 1.89
CA ALA A 155 16.81 -21.64 2.97
C ALA A 155 17.05 -20.67 4.14
N LEU A 156 17.10 -19.36 3.89
CA LEU A 156 17.27 -18.32 4.91
C LEU A 156 16.10 -18.26 5.91
N ARG A 157 14.93 -18.85 5.59
CA ARG A 157 13.79 -18.93 6.52
C ARG A 157 14.10 -19.74 7.79
N PHE A 158 15.07 -20.65 7.70
CA PHE A 158 15.46 -21.53 8.81
C PHE A 158 16.71 -21.05 9.53
N VAL A 159 17.32 -19.96 9.05
CA VAL A 159 18.50 -19.36 9.68
C VAL A 159 18.02 -18.27 10.63
N PRO A 160 18.36 -18.33 11.93
CA PRO A 160 18.11 -17.20 12.82
C PRO A 160 18.96 -16.01 12.36
N ILE A 161 18.30 -15.01 11.79
CA ILE A 161 18.94 -13.72 11.47
C ILE A 161 19.05 -13.00 12.81
N GLY A 162 20.28 -12.94 13.35
CA GLY A 162 20.54 -12.50 14.73
C GLY A 162 19.94 -11.15 15.10
N GLU A 163 19.45 -11.05 16.34
CA GLU A 163 19.12 -9.80 17.03
C GLU A 163 20.41 -9.00 17.32
N ASP A 164 21.05 -8.44 16.29
CA ASP A 164 22.23 -7.57 16.47
C ASP A 164 22.20 -6.36 15.53
N VAL A 165 21.07 -5.66 15.49
CA VAL A 165 21.05 -4.24 15.16
C VAL A 165 20.17 -3.55 16.19
N GLY A 166 20.83 -2.91 17.15
CA GLY A 166 20.26 -2.47 18.41
C GLY A 166 19.03 -1.58 18.27
N LEU A 167 17.97 -1.99 18.96
CA LEU A 167 17.00 -1.08 19.54
C LEU A 167 17.28 -1.02 21.05
N LYS A 168 18.13 -0.07 21.43
CA LYS A 168 18.01 0.63 22.71
C LYS A 168 17.23 1.90 22.46
#